data_AF-A0A7Y5DWW1-F1
#
_entry.id   AF-A0A7Y5DWW1-F1
#
_cell.length_a   1.000
_cell.length_b   1.000
_cell.length_c   1.000
_cell.angle_alpha   90.00
_cell.angle_beta   90.00
_cell.angle_gamma   90.00
#
_symmetry.space_group_name_H-M   'P 1'
#
loop_
_entity.id
_entity.type
_entity.pdbx_description
1 polymer ?
#
loop_
_entity_poly.entity_id
_entity_poly.type
_entity_poly.pdbx_seq_one_letter_code
_entity_poly.pdbx_strand_id
1 'polypeptide(L)'
;MDIATSTVHIESPSEVDLEHQAEGSGSWEVVCESHCDRPLPVSGLYRINGSTTRTSVTFKLSGDPRTVVRVDPSSTLAHGGGILVTAVGAAFAIPTVAVTGAVIFVFVFGAILVCPLLSGNKNSDVGYGECLVDGTSFVAKGYTVPFVWGSGLIALPH
;
A
#
# COMPACT_ATOMS: atom_id res chain seq x y z
N MET A 1 -30.88 39.04 5.45
CA MET A 1 -29.53 38.47 5.21
C MET A 1 -29.63 37.78 3.87
N ASP A 2 -29.01 38.35 2.83
CA ASP A 2 -29.01 37.73 1.51
C ASP A 2 -28.07 36.52 1.55
N ILE A 3 -28.62 35.34 1.22
CA ILE A 3 -27.81 34.13 1.13
C ILE A 3 -27.04 34.22 -0.18
N ALA A 4 -25.72 34.36 -0.09
CA ALA A 4 -24.87 34.33 -1.27
C ALA A 4 -24.97 32.94 -1.93
N THR A 5 -25.24 32.92 -3.24
CA THR A 5 -25.37 31.70 -4.03
C THR A 5 -24.34 31.67 -5.15
N SER A 6 -23.86 30.47 -5.47
CA SER A 6 -22.96 30.20 -6.60
C SER A 6 -23.61 29.18 -7.52
N THR A 7 -23.55 29.41 -8.85
CA THR A 7 -24.01 28.41 -9.82
C THR A 7 -22.95 27.33 -9.97
N VAL A 8 -23.28 26.11 -9.55
CA VAL A 8 -22.38 24.95 -9.65
C VAL A 8 -22.71 24.17 -10.92
N HIS A 9 -21.71 24.01 -11.77
CA HIS A 9 -21.76 23.14 -12.95
C HIS A 9 -20.95 21.87 -12.66
N ILE A 10 -21.60 20.69 -12.76
CA ILE A 10 -20.93 19.40 -12.55
C ILE A 10 -20.66 18.75 -13.91
N GLU A 11 -19.37 18.54 -14.18
CA GLU A 11 -18.88 17.85 -15.37
C GLU A 11 -18.28 16.51 -14.91
N SER A 12 -18.93 15.40 -15.28
CA SER A 12 -18.51 14.04 -14.93
C SER A 12 -18.75 13.08 -16.09
N PRO A 13 -17.84 12.15 -16.40
CA PRO A 13 -18.05 11.12 -17.42
C PRO A 13 -18.98 9.99 -16.95
N SER A 14 -19.32 9.95 -15.66
CA SER A 14 -20.20 8.95 -15.03
C SER A 14 -21.20 9.62 -14.10
N GLU A 15 -22.36 8.99 -13.84
CA GLU A 15 -23.36 9.52 -12.91
C GLU A 15 -22.79 9.70 -11.50
N VAL A 16 -22.86 10.93 -10.99
CA VAL A 16 -22.46 11.31 -9.64
C VAL A 16 -23.50 12.24 -9.02
N ASP A 17 -23.67 12.10 -7.71
CA ASP A 17 -24.58 12.87 -6.89
C ASP A 17 -23.79 13.95 -6.14
N LEU A 18 -24.23 15.20 -6.27
CA LEU A 18 -23.82 16.25 -5.37
C LEU A 18 -24.72 16.21 -4.15
N GLU A 19 -24.10 16.05 -2.99
CA GLU A 19 -24.78 16.02 -1.72
C GLU A 19 -24.45 17.28 -0.91
N HIS A 20 -25.46 17.85 -0.26
CA HIS A 20 -25.35 18.95 0.68
C HIS A 20 -25.58 18.43 2.11
N GLN A 21 -24.84 18.95 3.07
CA GLN A 21 -25.06 18.61 4.47
C GLN A 21 -26.21 19.44 5.05
N ALA A 22 -27.29 18.77 5.44
CA ALA A 22 -28.42 19.41 6.09
C ALA A 22 -28.01 20.03 7.44
N GLU A 23 -28.40 21.29 7.63
CA GLU A 23 -28.12 22.03 8.86
C GLU A 23 -28.88 21.40 10.03
N GLY A 24 -28.17 21.10 11.13
CA GLY A 24 -28.75 20.58 12.37
C GLY A 24 -28.79 19.05 12.48
N SER A 25 -29.00 18.31 11.39
CA SER A 25 -28.96 16.83 11.41
C SER A 25 -27.59 16.26 11.08
N GLY A 26 -26.78 17.00 10.30
CA GLY A 26 -25.53 16.50 9.74
C GLY A 26 -25.71 15.41 8.67
N SER A 27 -26.96 15.11 8.28
CA SER A 27 -27.27 14.17 7.21
C SER A 27 -26.91 14.77 5.84
N TRP A 28 -26.58 13.90 4.91
CA TRP A 28 -26.28 14.28 3.53
C TRP A 28 -27.50 14.09 2.66
N GLU A 29 -27.84 15.10 1.89
CA GLU A 29 -29.01 15.13 1.01
C GLU A 29 -28.56 15.39 -0.42
N VAL A 30 -29.09 14.61 -1.37
CA VAL A 30 -28.81 14.80 -2.79
C VAL A 30 -29.44 16.11 -3.25
N VAL A 31 -28.60 17.04 -3.68
CA VAL A 31 -29.03 18.33 -4.25
C VAL A 31 -28.89 18.37 -5.76
N CYS A 32 -28.17 17.45 -6.38
CA CYS A 32 -28.02 17.44 -7.82
C CYS A 32 -27.46 16.09 -8.28
N GLU A 33 -27.83 15.66 -9.48
CA GLU A 33 -27.24 14.52 -10.17
C GLU A 33 -26.55 15.04 -11.43
N SER A 34 -25.34 14.55 -11.74
CA SER A 34 -24.58 14.99 -12.91
C SER A 34 -25.24 14.53 -14.22
N HIS A 35 -25.29 15.33 -15.29
CA HIS A 35 -24.82 16.71 -15.41
C HIS A 35 -25.86 17.71 -14.94
N CYS A 36 -25.46 18.70 -14.15
CA CYS A 36 -26.39 19.73 -13.70
C CYS A 36 -25.76 21.12 -13.51
N ASP A 37 -26.62 22.13 -13.59
CA ASP A 37 -26.35 23.54 -13.33
C ASP A 37 -27.34 24.04 -12.27
N ARG A 38 -26.90 24.17 -11.01
CA ARG A 38 -27.80 24.58 -9.91
C ARG A 38 -27.21 25.71 -9.08
N PRO A 39 -28.00 26.76 -8.75
CA PRO A 39 -27.58 27.75 -7.76
C PRO A 39 -27.62 27.13 -6.36
N LEU A 40 -26.49 27.16 -5.66
CA LEU A 40 -26.33 26.56 -4.34
C LEU A 40 -25.75 27.57 -3.33
N PRO A 41 -26.13 27.51 -2.05
CA PRO A 41 -25.60 28.39 -1.01
C PRO A 41 -24.10 28.24 -0.80
N VAL A 42 -23.35 29.35 -0.78
CA VAL A 42 -21.88 29.28 -0.59
C VAL A 42 -21.47 28.91 0.84
N SER A 43 -22.37 29.08 1.81
CA SER A 43 -22.14 28.74 3.22
C SER A 43 -22.23 27.24 3.51
N GLY A 44 -22.80 26.45 2.60
CA GLY A 44 -23.04 25.02 2.77
C GLY A 44 -21.78 24.16 2.71
N LEU A 45 -21.88 22.95 3.25
CA LEU A 45 -20.87 21.90 3.09
C LEU A 45 -21.37 20.91 2.03
N TYR A 46 -20.49 20.58 1.08
CA TYR A 46 -20.81 19.75 -0.06
C TYR A 46 -19.85 18.58 -0.18
N ARG A 47 -20.34 17.48 -0.75
CA ARG A 47 -19.49 16.36 -1.19
C ARG A 47 -20.07 15.74 -2.45
N ILE A 48 -19.22 15.06 -3.20
CA ILE A 48 -19.60 14.29 -4.37
C ILE A 48 -19.63 12.83 -3.98
N ASN A 49 -20.69 12.14 -4.35
CA ASN A 49 -20.86 10.72 -4.18
C ASN A 49 -21.19 10.08 -5.53
N GLY A 50 -20.86 8.82 -5.75
CA GLY A 50 -21.23 8.18 -7.01
C GLY A 50 -21.09 6.66 -6.92
N SER A 51 -21.89 5.95 -7.71
CA SER A 51 -21.94 4.49 -7.67
C SER A 51 -20.62 3.83 -8.07
N THR A 52 -19.84 4.50 -8.92
CA THR A 52 -18.55 4.03 -9.47
C THR A 52 -17.36 4.86 -9.02
N THR A 53 -17.58 5.90 -8.22
CA THR A 53 -16.55 6.86 -7.77
C THR A 53 -16.47 6.90 -6.26
N ARG A 54 -15.26 7.01 -5.72
CA ARG A 54 -15.09 7.21 -4.27
C ARG A 54 -15.72 8.54 -3.86
N THR A 55 -16.48 8.54 -2.77
CA THR A 55 -17.01 9.76 -2.17
C THR A 55 -15.89 10.76 -1.90
N SER A 56 -16.07 12.01 -2.35
CA SER A 56 -15.07 13.06 -2.20
C SER A 56 -14.91 13.47 -0.74
N VAL A 57 -13.82 14.17 -0.45
CA VAL A 57 -13.74 14.98 0.77
C VAL A 57 -14.78 16.08 0.74
N THR A 58 -15.19 16.54 1.92
CA THR A 58 -16.10 17.68 2.05
C THR A 58 -15.42 18.97 1.62
N PHE A 59 -16.14 19.81 0.86
CA PHE A 59 -15.67 21.11 0.39
C PHE A 59 -16.76 22.18 0.54
N LYS A 60 -16.36 23.44 0.39
CA LYS A 60 -17.25 24.61 0.34
C LYS A 60 -17.17 25.26 -1.03
N LEU A 61 -18.25 25.90 -1.46
CA LEU A 61 -18.26 26.66 -2.71
C LEU A 61 -17.54 28.00 -2.49
N SER A 62 -16.78 28.44 -3.48
CA SER A 62 -16.26 29.80 -3.49
C SER A 62 -17.41 30.78 -3.74
N GLY A 63 -17.26 32.03 -3.27
CA GLY A 63 -18.21 33.10 -3.53
C GLY A 63 -18.30 33.56 -4.98
N ASP A 64 -17.69 32.81 -5.90
CA ASP A 64 -17.69 33.11 -7.33
C ASP A 64 -19.08 32.85 -7.92
N PRO A 65 -19.52 33.63 -8.91
CA PRO A 65 -20.83 33.48 -9.52
C PRO A 65 -21.01 32.13 -10.23
N ARG A 66 -19.91 31.49 -10.65
CA ARG A 66 -19.91 30.19 -11.33
C ARG A 66 -18.73 29.33 -10.89
N THR A 67 -19.01 28.13 -10.41
CA THR A 67 -18.01 27.13 -10.00
C THR A 67 -18.16 25.89 -10.88
N VAL A 68 -17.08 25.46 -11.53
CA VAL A 68 -17.06 24.22 -12.32
C VAL A 68 -16.39 23.13 -11.51
N VAL A 69 -17.13 22.05 -11.25
CA VAL A 69 -16.65 20.88 -10.52
C VAL A 69 -16.44 19.75 -11.52
N ARG A 70 -15.17 19.42 -11.78
CA ARG A 70 -14.79 18.28 -12.62
C ARG A 70 -14.56 17.05 -11.76
N VAL A 71 -15.25 15.97 -12.09
CA VAL A 71 -15.14 14.70 -11.38
C VAL A 71 -14.47 13.68 -12.28
N ASP A 72 -13.22 13.35 -11.96
CA ASP A 72 -12.50 12.28 -12.64
C ASP A 72 -12.70 10.96 -11.87
N PRO A 73 -13.25 9.91 -12.49
CA PRO A 73 -13.39 8.61 -11.86
C PRO A 73 -11.99 8.04 -11.60
N SER A 74 -11.57 8.01 -10.33
CA SER A 74 -10.35 7.32 -9.90
C SER A 74 -10.43 5.87 -10.36
N SER A 75 -9.59 5.48 -11.32
CA SER A 75 -9.53 4.12 -11.85
C SER A 75 -9.24 3.12 -10.71
N THR A 76 -10.21 2.29 -10.38
CA THR A 76 -10.11 1.17 -9.42
C THR A 76 -8.97 0.20 -9.75
N LEU A 77 -8.49 0.21 -11.01
CA LEU A 77 -7.36 -0.58 -11.49
C LEU A 77 -6.03 -0.27 -10.77
N ALA A 78 -5.79 0.98 -10.36
CA ALA A 78 -4.52 1.40 -9.75
C ALA A 78 -4.33 0.85 -8.32
N HIS A 79 -5.42 0.64 -7.58
CA HIS A 79 -5.37 0.13 -6.21
C HIS A 79 -5.37 -1.42 -6.18
N GLY A 80 -6.09 -2.07 -7.10
CA GLY A 80 -6.07 -3.53 -7.20
C GLY A 80 -4.71 -4.10 -7.62
N GLY A 81 -4.02 -3.41 -8.54
CA GLY A 81 -2.67 -3.79 -8.97
C GLY A 81 -1.63 -3.66 -7.84
N GLY A 82 -1.69 -2.59 -7.04
CA GLY A 82 -0.73 -2.36 -5.95
C GLY A 82 -0.80 -3.40 -4.84
N ILE A 83 -2.01 -3.83 -4.46
CA ILE A 83 -2.20 -4.88 -3.43
C ILE A 83 -1.66 -6.21 -3.93
N LEU A 84 -1.93 -6.57 -5.19
CA LEU A 84 -1.47 -7.82 -5.77
C LEU A 84 0.07 -7.88 -5.88
N VAL A 85 0.70 -6.79 -6.34
CA VAL A 85 2.16 -6.71 -6.46
C VAL A 85 2.85 -6.79 -5.09
N THR A 86 2.28 -6.14 -4.06
CA THR A 86 2.84 -6.18 -2.70
C THR A 86 2.72 -7.57 -2.07
N ALA A 87 1.60 -8.26 -2.28
CA ALA A 87 1.39 -9.61 -1.75
C ALA A 87 2.36 -10.63 -2.36
N VAL A 88 2.56 -10.57 -3.68
CA VAL A 88 3.52 -11.45 -4.38
C VAL A 88 4.95 -11.12 -3.92
N GLY A 89 5.33 -9.84 -3.85
CA GLY A 89 6.67 -9.43 -3.40
C GLY A 89 6.99 -9.88 -1.97
N ALA A 90 6.04 -9.78 -1.05
CA ALA A 90 6.23 -10.18 0.34
C ALA A 90 6.44 -11.71 0.51
N ALA A 91 5.73 -12.53 -0.29
CA ALA A 91 5.86 -13.98 -0.24
C ALA A 91 7.29 -14.46 -0.55
N PHE A 92 8.02 -13.74 -1.41
CA PHE A 92 9.40 -14.06 -1.76
C PHE A 92 10.43 -13.33 -0.89
N ALA A 93 10.17 -12.08 -0.49
CA ALA A 93 11.15 -11.30 0.27
C ALA A 93 11.37 -11.83 1.70
N ILE A 94 10.30 -12.25 2.39
CA ILE A 94 10.36 -12.71 3.78
C ILE A 94 11.29 -13.94 3.96
N PRO A 95 11.14 -15.04 3.21
CA PRO A 95 12.03 -16.19 3.37
C PRO A 95 13.48 -15.86 3.01
N THR A 96 13.72 -15.02 2.00
CA THR A 96 15.08 -14.63 1.60
C THR A 96 15.78 -13.80 2.69
N VAL A 97 15.10 -12.80 3.26
CA VAL A 97 15.65 -11.96 4.33
C VAL A 97 15.86 -12.77 5.60
N ALA A 98 14.93 -13.67 5.94
CA ALA A 98 15.08 -14.54 7.11
C ALA A 98 16.31 -15.48 6.99
N VAL A 99 16.48 -16.13 5.84
CA VAL A 99 17.64 -17.02 5.61
C VAL A 99 18.93 -16.22 5.61
N THR A 100 18.97 -15.09 4.90
CA THR A 100 20.18 -14.24 4.82
C THR A 100 20.56 -13.69 6.20
N GLY A 101 19.57 -13.25 6.98
CA GLY A 101 19.76 -12.80 8.36
C GLY A 101 20.30 -13.90 9.27
N ALA A 102 19.75 -15.12 9.18
CA ALA A 102 20.21 -16.25 9.97
C ALA A 102 21.65 -16.66 9.61
N VAL A 103 22.01 -16.66 8.33
CA VAL A 103 23.37 -16.94 7.86
C VAL A 103 24.35 -15.91 8.42
N ILE A 104 24.05 -14.62 8.22
CA ILE A 104 24.90 -13.54 8.75
C ILE A 104 25.05 -13.67 10.26
N PHE A 105 23.96 -13.94 10.98
CA PHE A 105 24.01 -14.12 12.42
C PHE A 105 24.93 -15.28 12.84
N VAL A 106 24.82 -16.45 12.21
CA VAL A 106 25.68 -17.61 12.53
C VAL A 106 27.14 -17.31 12.23
N PHE A 107 27.46 -16.67 11.11
CA PHE A 107 28.84 -16.33 10.76
C PHE A 107 29.43 -15.27 11.71
N VAL A 108 28.69 -14.20 11.97
CA VAL A 108 29.16 -13.10 12.84
C VAL A 108 29.28 -13.58 14.28
N PHE A 109 28.26 -14.28 14.81
CA PHE A 109 28.28 -14.82 16.16
C PHE A 109 29.35 -15.91 16.32
N GLY A 110 29.45 -16.82 15.35
CA GLY A 110 30.46 -17.88 15.34
C GLY A 110 31.88 -17.34 15.29
N ALA A 111 32.16 -16.41 14.38
CA ALA A 111 33.49 -15.84 14.20
C ALA A 111 33.95 -14.95 15.37
N ILE A 112 33.02 -14.20 15.98
CA ILE A 112 33.35 -13.22 17.02
C ILE A 112 33.31 -13.84 18.42
N LEU A 113 32.37 -14.73 18.71
CA LEU A 113 32.16 -15.24 20.07
C LEU A 113 32.63 -16.67 20.23
N VAL A 114 32.24 -17.58 19.33
CA VAL A 114 32.46 -19.03 19.52
C VAL A 114 33.88 -19.44 19.17
N CYS A 115 34.41 -19.04 18.01
CA CYS A 115 35.71 -19.47 17.54
C CYS A 115 36.89 -18.95 18.40
N PRO A 116 36.91 -17.71 18.91
CA PRO A 116 37.96 -17.25 19.82
C PRO A 116 37.99 -17.99 21.16
N LEU A 117 36.82 -18.41 21.66
CA LEU A 117 36.69 -19.20 22.89
C LEU A 117 37.26 -20.62 22.74
N LEU A 118 37.00 -21.26 21.60
CA LEU A 118 37.48 -22.61 21.32
C LEU A 118 38.98 -22.64 20.99
N SER A 119 39.48 -21.69 20.19
CA SER A 119 40.91 -21.62 19.84
C SER A 119 41.80 -21.16 21.00
N GLY A 120 41.24 -20.47 22.01
CA GLY A 120 41.96 -20.06 23.21
C GLY A 120 42.13 -21.18 24.24
N ASN A 121 41.40 -22.29 24.10
CA ASN A 121 41.47 -23.41 25.03
C ASN A 121 42.58 -24.38 24.63
N LYS A 122 43.61 -24.50 25.48
CA LYS A 122 44.81 -25.34 25.29
C LYS A 122 44.53 -26.84 25.14
N ASN A 123 43.29 -27.28 25.41
CA ASN A 123 42.85 -28.66 25.29
C ASN A 123 42.16 -28.97 23.94
N SER A 124 42.14 -28.02 23.01
CA SER A 124 41.42 -28.17 21.74
C SER A 124 42.39 -28.00 20.57
N ASP A 125 42.46 -29.00 19.70
CA ASP A 125 43.28 -28.97 18.47
C ASP A 125 42.57 -28.27 17.29
N VAL A 126 41.39 -27.68 17.52
CA VAL A 126 40.60 -27.02 16.49
C VAL A 126 41.15 -25.64 16.15
N GLY A 127 41.67 -25.50 14.93
CA GLY A 127 42.10 -24.21 14.39
C GLY A 127 40.92 -23.27 14.14
N TYR A 128 41.14 -21.96 14.27
CA TYR A 128 40.11 -20.94 13.99
C TYR A 128 39.52 -21.08 12.58
N GLY A 129 40.34 -21.48 11.59
CA GLY A 129 39.90 -21.77 10.23
C GLY A 129 38.96 -22.98 10.12
N GLU A 130 39.21 -24.05 10.87
CA GLU A 130 38.34 -25.23 10.89
C GLU A 130 37.01 -24.94 11.60
N CYS A 131 37.03 -24.11 12.65
CA CYS A 131 35.81 -23.63 13.33
C CYS A 131 34.88 -22.83 12.40
N LEU A 132 35.44 -21.97 11.55
CA LEU A 132 34.64 -21.19 10.58
C LEU A 132 34.10 -22.06 9.44
N VAL A 133 34.89 -23.02 8.95
CA VAL A 133 34.49 -23.89 7.84
C VAL A 133 33.41 -24.87 8.29
N ASP A 134 33.44 -25.38 9.52
CA ASP A 134 32.39 -26.29 10.01
C ASP A 134 31.01 -25.58 10.16
N GLY A 135 31.02 -24.27 10.42
CA GLY A 135 29.82 -23.44 10.40
C GLY A 135 29.13 -23.39 9.02
N THR A 136 29.88 -23.57 7.92
CA THR A 136 29.32 -23.56 6.55
C THR A 136 28.46 -24.79 6.25
N SER A 137 28.73 -25.93 6.90
CA SER A 137 27.99 -27.20 6.74
C SER A 137 26.54 -27.12 7.24
N PHE A 138 26.28 -26.29 8.25
CA PHE A 138 24.93 -26.03 8.77
C PHE A 138 24.08 -25.22 7.78
N VAL A 139 24.72 -24.29 7.06
CA VAL A 139 24.06 -23.44 6.07
C VAL A 139 23.78 -24.24 4.79
N ALA A 140 24.74 -25.04 4.31
CA ALA A 140 24.59 -25.83 3.09
C ALA A 140 23.36 -26.76 3.10
N LYS A 141 23.00 -27.36 4.25
CA LYS A 141 21.80 -28.20 4.41
C LYS A 141 20.48 -27.41 4.34
N GLY A 142 20.50 -26.11 4.63
CA GLY A 142 19.33 -25.23 4.50
C GLY A 142 19.07 -24.77 3.06
N TYR A 143 20.11 -24.70 2.23
CA TYR A 143 20.01 -24.26 0.82
C TYR A 143 19.52 -25.37 -0.14
N THR A 144 19.41 -26.62 0.30
CA THR A 144 18.98 -27.75 -0.52
C THR A 144 17.46 -27.85 -0.74
N VAL A 145 16.65 -26.91 -0.24
CA VAL A 145 15.21 -26.88 -0.54
C VAL A 145 14.95 -26.16 -1.89
N PRO A 146 14.36 -26.83 -2.90
CA PRO A 146 14.25 -26.32 -4.27
C PRO A 146 13.33 -25.10 -4.44
N PHE A 147 12.54 -24.76 -3.41
CA PHE A 147 11.53 -23.71 -3.50
C PHE A 147 12.08 -22.27 -3.45
N VAL A 148 13.35 -22.08 -3.06
CA VAL A 148 13.96 -20.74 -2.94
C VAL A 148 14.51 -20.23 -4.28
N TRP A 149 14.68 -21.12 -5.28
CA TRP A 149 15.36 -20.81 -6.55
C TRP A 149 14.55 -21.18 -7.81
N GLY A 150 13.24 -21.39 -7.67
CA GLY A 150 12.35 -21.65 -8.80
C GLY A 150 12.18 -20.39 -9.67
N SER A 151 13.04 -20.25 -10.68
CA SER A 151 12.82 -19.32 -11.80
C SER A 151 11.53 -19.72 -12.51
N GLY A 152 10.69 -18.73 -12.84
CA GLY A 152 9.30 -18.92 -13.24
C GLY A 152 9.05 -19.95 -14.35
N LEU A 153 8.06 -20.80 -14.12
CA LEU A 153 7.23 -21.38 -15.17
C LEU A 153 5.77 -21.29 -14.71
N ILE A 154 5.16 -20.14 -15.00
CA ILE A 154 3.70 -20.04 -15.11
C ILE A 154 3.35 -20.84 -16.36
N ALA A 155 2.93 -22.10 -16.20
CA ALA A 155 2.27 -22.84 -17.26
C ALA A 155 0.89 -22.19 -17.48
N LEU A 156 0.73 -21.48 -18.60
CA LEU A 156 -0.57 -21.04 -19.11
C LEU A 156 -1.36 -22.27 -19.61
N PRO A 157 -2.63 -22.45 -19.22
CA PRO A 157 -3.47 -23.48 -19.79
C PRO A 157 -3.93 -23.07 -21.21
N HIS A 158 -3.75 -23.97 -22.17
CA HIS A 158 -4.49 -23.98 -23.45
C HIS A 158 -5.52 -25.11 -23.41
#